data_AF-A0A9E2ZC39-F1
#
_entry.id   AF-A0A9E2ZC39-F1
#
_cell.length_a   1.000
_cell.length_b   1.000
_cell.length_c   1.000
_cell.angle_alpha   90.00
_cell.angle_beta   90.00
_cell.angle_gamma   90.00
#
_symmetry.space_group_name_H-M   'P 1'
#
loop_
_entity.id
_entity.type
_entity.pdbx_description
1 polymer ?
#
loop_
_entity_poly.entity_id
_entity_poly.type
_entity_poly.pdbx_seq_one_letter_code
_entity_poly.pdbx_strand_id
1 'polypeptide(L)' 'MATEDASASLRIVEGTPVLRFERRIAHPPAKVWRAVTDPAEMAHWFPAAVETELRTGAAMRFT' A
#
# COMPACT_ATOMS: atom_id res chain seq x y z
N MET A 1 12.53 -16.46 -22.52
CA MET A 1 11.95 -16.92 -21.25
C MET A 1 11.34 -15.68 -20.61
N ALA A 2 10.03 -15.51 -20.72
CA ALA A 2 9.36 -14.23 -20.46
C ALA A 2 9.47 -13.87 -18.97
N THR A 3 10.01 -12.69 -18.68
CA THR A 3 10.05 -12.09 -17.34
C THR A 3 8.65 -11.57 -17.01
N GLU A 4 7.86 -12.32 -16.25
CA GLU A 4 6.63 -11.79 -15.63
C GLU A 4 6.97 -11.14 -14.28
N ASP A 5 7.64 -10.00 -14.32
CA ASP A 5 8.04 -9.24 -13.13
C ASP A 5 7.06 -8.10 -12.83
N ALA A 6 5.77 -8.44 -12.68
CA ALA A 6 4.70 -7.52 -12.31
C ALA A 6 3.47 -8.27 -11.76
N SER A 7 3.56 -8.96 -10.62
CA SER A 7 2.44 -9.83 -10.18
C SER A 7 1.33 -9.04 -9.47
N ALA A 8 0.61 -8.23 -10.25
CA ALA A 8 -0.77 -7.90 -9.94
C ALA A 8 -1.65 -9.07 -10.40
N SER A 9 -2.54 -9.56 -9.54
CA SER A 9 -3.55 -10.56 -9.92
C SER A 9 -4.95 -10.07 -9.54
N LEU A 10 -5.90 -10.36 -10.41
CA LEU A 10 -7.33 -10.13 -10.19
C LEU A 10 -8.03 -11.49 -10.02
N ARG A 11 -8.83 -11.62 -8.97
CA ARG A 11 -9.71 -12.77 -8.73
C ARG A 11 -11.12 -12.29 -8.46
N ILE A 12 -12.11 -13.15 -8.70
CA ILE A 12 -13.49 -12.94 -8.26
C ILE A 12 -13.75 -13.93 -7.13
N VAL A 13 -14.10 -13.43 -5.95
CA VAL A 13 -14.45 -14.24 -4.76
C VAL A 13 -15.88 -13.93 -4.38
N GLU A 14 -16.78 -14.92 -4.50
CA GLU A 14 -18.22 -14.75 -4.22
C GLU A 14 -18.83 -13.54 -4.95
N GLY A 15 -18.44 -13.34 -6.22
CA GLY A 15 -18.89 -12.21 -7.04
C GLY A 15 -18.15 -10.88 -6.78
N THR A 16 -17.24 -10.84 -5.80
CA THR A 16 -16.48 -9.64 -5.45
C THR A 16 -15.10 -9.62 -6.11
N PRO A 17 -14.70 -8.53 -6.81
CA PRO A 17 -13.36 -8.41 -7.37
C PRO A 17 -12.30 -8.20 -6.27
N VAL A 18 -11.21 -8.95 -6.34
CA VAL A 18 -10.09 -8.93 -5.40
C VAL A 18 -8.78 -8.71 -6.16
N LEU A 19 -8.09 -7.61 -5.85
CA LEU A 19 -6.77 -7.28 -6.39
C LEU A 19 -5.67 -7.65 -5.37
N ARG A 20 -4.64 -8.36 -5.84
CA ARG A 20 -3.42 -8.63 -5.07
C ARG A 20 -2.21 -8.09 -5.82
N PHE A 21 -1.45 -7.22 -5.16
CA PHE A 21 -0.17 -6.71 -5.63
C PHE A 21 0.97 -7.25 -4.77
N GLU A 22 2.04 -7.71 -5.40
CA GLU A 22 3.28 -8.07 -4.71
C GLU A 22 4.43 -7.23 -5.23
N ARG A 23 5.28 -6.72 -4.32
CA ARG A 23 6.47 -5.94 -4.65
C ARG A 23 7.61 -6.36 -3.73
N ARG A 24 8.79 -6.59 -4.31
CA ARG A 24 10.01 -6.83 -3.56
C ARG A 24 10.76 -5.51 -3.39
N ILE A 25 10.80 -5.00 -2.17
CA ILE A 25 11.48 -3.74 -1.83
C ILE A 25 12.77 -4.07 -1.07
N ALA A 26 13.91 -3.60 -1.58
CA ALA A 26 15.24 -3.83 -0.99
C ALA A 26 15.51 -2.93 0.24
N HIS A 27 14.55 -2.84 1.15
CA HIS A 27 14.65 -2.06 2.38
C HIS A 27 14.17 -2.86 3.60
N PRO A 28 14.70 -2.58 4.81
CA PRO A 28 14.22 -3.21 6.02
C PRO A 28 12.72 -2.97 6.24
N PRO A 29 11.97 -3.94 6.80
CA PRO A 29 10.53 -3.82 7.01
C PRO A 29 10.12 -2.55 7.78
N ALA A 30 10.91 -2.12 8.75
CA ALA A 30 10.65 -0.90 9.51
C ALA A 30 10.64 0.38 8.63
N LYS A 31 11.52 0.46 7.63
CA LYS A 31 11.56 1.57 6.68
C LYS A 31 10.34 1.55 5.75
N VAL A 32 9.98 0.35 5.27
CA VAL A 32 8.80 0.17 4.42
C VAL A 32 7.53 0.51 5.20
N TRP A 33 7.43 0.10 6.46
CA TRP A 33 6.31 0.43 7.33
C TRP A 33 6.13 1.94 7.48
N ARG A 34 7.21 2.66 7.82
CA ARG A 34 7.16 4.13 7.92
C ARG A 34 6.67 4.77 6.62
N ALA A 35 7.15 4.29 5.47
CA ALA A 35 6.73 4.80 4.15
C ALA A 35 5.22 4.61 3.86
N VAL A 36 4.56 3.63 4.47
CA VAL A 36 3.13 3.36 4.25
C VAL A 36 2.22 3.80 5.40
N THR A 37 2.77 4.28 6.52
CA THR A 37 1.99 4.67 7.69
C THR A 37 2.22 6.10 8.20
N ASP A 38 3.37 6.70 7.88
CA ASP A 38 3.68 8.08 8.27
C ASP A 38 3.18 9.05 7.18
N PRO A 39 2.22 9.95 7.47
CA PRO A 39 1.75 10.94 6.51
C PRO A 39 2.85 11.75 5.83
N ALA A 40 3.93 12.09 6.55
CA ALA A 40 5.03 12.85 5.98
C ALA A 40 5.79 12.06 4.91
N GLU A 41 5.89 10.73 5.07
CA GLU A 41 6.55 9.85 4.09
C GLU A 41 5.61 9.49 2.93
N MET A 42 4.32 9.30 3.23
CA MET A 42 3.29 9.01 2.21
C MET A 42 3.18 10.13 1.17
N ALA A 43 3.36 11.39 1.57
CA ALA A 43 3.33 12.55 0.66
C ALA A 43 4.32 12.46 -0.52
N HIS A 44 5.32 11.58 -0.44
CA HIS A 44 6.30 11.37 -1.51
C HIS A 44 5.84 10.42 -2.62
N TRP A 45 4.80 9.60 -2.41
CA TRP A 45 4.40 8.57 -3.38
C TRP A 45 2.89 8.28 -3.44
N PHE A 46 2.14 8.55 -2.38
CA PHE A 46 0.70 8.32 -2.32
C PHE A 46 -0.05 9.48 -3.01
N PRO A 47 -1.09 9.22 -3.81
CA PRO A 47 -1.70 10.24 -4.66
C PRO A 47 -2.57 11.28 -3.93
N ALA A 48 -2.66 11.22 -2.60
CA ALA A 48 -3.44 12.15 -1.78
C ALA A 48 -2.70 12.49 -0.48
N ALA A 49 -3.03 13.62 0.14
CA ALA A 49 -2.59 13.88 1.51
C ALA A 49 -3.43 13.05 2.49
N VAL A 50 -2.79 12.59 3.57
CA VAL A 50 -3.42 11.73 4.57
C VAL A 50 -3.32 12.37 5.94
N GLU A 51 -4.46 12.52 6.61
CA GLU A 51 -4.53 12.97 8.00
C GLU A 51 -5.05 11.81 8.86
N THR A 52 -4.22 11.30 9.78
CA THR A 52 -4.59 10.19 10.67
C THR A 52 -3.65 10.10 11.87
N GLU A 53 -4.06 9.36 12.92
CA GLU A 53 -3.22 8.97 14.05
C GLU A 53 -2.76 7.53 13.86
N LEU A 54 -1.48 7.22 14.15
CA LEU A 54 -0.95 5.86 14.05
C LEU A 54 -1.37 4.99 15.24
N ARG A 55 -2.66 4.70 15.33
CA ARG A 55 -3.26 3.77 16.30
C ARG A 55 -4.38 2.97 15.65
N THR A 56 -4.65 1.78 16.17
CA THR A 56 -5.78 0.97 15.74
C THR A 56 -7.10 1.72 15.93
N GLY A 57 -7.94 1.70 14.89
CA GLY A 57 -9.26 2.35 14.91
C GLY A 57 -9.24 3.88 14.79
N ALA A 58 -8.10 4.50 14.43
CA ALA A 58 -8.07 5.93 14.12
C ALA A 58 -8.91 6.26 12.88
N ALA A 59 -9.54 7.43 12.90
CA ALA A 59 -10.13 7.99 11.69
C ALA A 59 -9.01 8.42 10.73
N MET A 60 -9.28 8.32 9.42
CA MET A 60 -8.36 8.70 8.36
C MET A 60 -9.10 9.55 7.33
N ARG A 61 -8.52 10.71 7.02
CA ARG A 61 -9.02 11.62 5.98
C ARG A 61 -8.03 11.66 4.83
N PHE A 62 -8.57 11.66 3.61
CA PHE A 62 -7.85 11.83 2.36
C PHE A 62 -8.28 13.15 1.72
N THR A 63 -7.33 13.96 1.28
CA THR A 63 -7.56 15.26 0.62
C THR A 63 -6.70 15.44 -0.62
#